data_AF-A0A1J1CAN5-F1
#
_entry.id   AF-A0A1J1CAN5-F1
#
_cell.length_a   1.000
_cell.length_b   1.000
_cell.length_c   1.000
_cell.angle_alpha   90.00
_cell.angle_beta   90.00
_cell.angle_gamma   90.00
#
_symmetry.space_group_name_H-M   'P 1'
#
loop_
_entity.id
_entity.type
_entity.pdbx_description
1 polymer ?
#
loop_
_entity_poly.entity_id
_entity_poly.type
_entity_poly.pdbx_seq_one_letter_code
_entity_poly.pdbx_strand_id
1 'polypeptide(L)'
;MVVLGLILFTGGSNAAFGQEKSRNNDRHFWWGNVGMGSGWVAGGFGSNDGGLTFGVNFSGQSKNNILSVRYVIVQEFQLLWPDLPEENVWDVGLLYGKSAKASYGLASIAAGIGVVGGVRRGDKIGSSGGFFEETYYEKLTFLTVGVPIETQLFWTPFSFVGIGIYGFANLNMEKSYCGGLFSIQFGKLR
;
A
#
# COMPACT_ATOMS: atom_id res chain seq x y z
N MET A 1 -43.78 -0.89 -33.22
CA MET A 1 -43.22 -1.88 -32.27
C MET A 1 -41.79 -1.48 -31.93
N VAL A 2 -41.59 -0.77 -30.82
CA VAL A 2 -40.50 -0.90 -29.85
C VAL A 2 -41.03 -0.18 -28.60
N VAL A 3 -41.18 -0.92 -27.51
CA VAL A 3 -41.60 -0.44 -26.19
C VAL A 3 -40.51 -0.88 -25.21
N LEU A 4 -40.34 -0.10 -24.13
CA LEU A 4 -39.53 -0.33 -22.93
C LEU A 4 -38.02 0.02 -23.03
N GLY A 5 -37.40 0.66 -22.05
CA GLY A 5 -37.90 1.10 -20.74
C GLY A 5 -36.93 2.10 -20.11
N LEU A 6 -37.49 3.21 -19.61
CA LEU A 6 -36.77 4.25 -18.87
C LEU A 6 -36.73 3.82 -17.39
N ILE A 7 -35.56 3.48 -16.86
CA ILE A 7 -35.40 3.21 -15.42
C ILE A 7 -35.14 4.55 -14.72
N LEU A 8 -36.17 5.07 -14.07
CA LEU A 8 -36.08 6.16 -13.10
C LEU A 8 -35.64 5.59 -11.75
N PHE A 9 -34.42 5.91 -11.32
CA PHE A 9 -34.02 5.77 -9.92
C PHE A 9 -34.42 7.03 -9.15
N THR A 10 -35.61 7.00 -8.56
CA THR A 10 -36.05 7.99 -7.57
C THR A 10 -35.65 7.53 -6.16
N GLY A 11 -34.87 8.39 -5.47
CA GLY A 11 -35.02 8.77 -4.07
C GLY A 11 -35.13 7.70 -2.99
N GLY A 12 -34.12 7.66 -2.10
CA GLY A 12 -34.33 7.17 -0.73
C GLY A 12 -33.06 6.80 0.02
N SER A 13 -32.41 7.75 0.69
CA SER A 13 -31.76 7.56 2.01
C SER A 13 -31.03 8.82 2.49
N ASN A 14 -31.78 9.93 2.68
CA ASN A 14 -31.31 11.06 3.49
C ASN A 14 -31.94 10.98 4.89
N ALA A 15 -31.58 9.98 5.69
CA ALA A 15 -32.01 9.92 7.10
C ALA A 15 -31.11 8.99 7.91
N ALA A 16 -29.95 9.48 8.38
CA ALA A 16 -29.28 9.01 9.61
C ALA A 16 -27.92 9.69 9.91
N PHE A 17 -27.32 10.46 9.01
CA PHE A 17 -25.96 11.01 9.22
C PHE A 17 -25.87 12.27 10.11
N GLY A 18 -26.97 12.68 10.76
CA GLY A 18 -27.08 14.02 11.36
C GLY A 18 -26.71 14.17 12.84
N GLN A 19 -26.70 13.11 13.65
CA GLN A 19 -26.65 13.26 15.13
C GLN A 19 -25.42 12.66 15.83
N GLU A 20 -24.49 12.04 15.12
CA GLU A 20 -23.26 11.51 15.74
C GLU A 20 -22.10 12.52 15.79
N LYS A 21 -22.34 13.78 15.40
CA LYS A 21 -21.32 14.85 15.39
C LYS A 21 -21.03 15.47 16.76
N SER A 22 -21.87 15.24 17.78
CA SER A 22 -21.78 15.99 19.05
C SER A 22 -21.04 15.27 20.18
N ARG A 23 -20.52 14.04 19.97
CA ARG A 23 -19.82 13.26 21.01
C ARG A 23 -18.37 12.92 20.66
N ASN A 24 -17.78 13.71 19.75
CA ASN A 24 -16.39 13.58 19.29
C ASN A 24 -15.45 14.41 20.19
N ASN A 25 -15.43 14.06 21.46
CA ASN A 25 -14.56 14.63 22.50
C ASN A 25 -13.14 14.09 22.28
N ASP A 26 -12.20 14.91 21.79
CA ASP A 26 -10.73 14.72 21.68
C ASP A 26 -10.15 13.30 21.88
N ARG A 27 -10.67 12.29 21.17
CA ARG A 27 -10.13 10.94 21.27
C ARG A 27 -8.94 10.81 20.34
N HIS A 28 -7.77 10.69 20.96
CA HIS A 28 -6.55 10.27 20.29
C HIS A 28 -6.59 8.75 20.11
N PHE A 29 -6.51 8.32 18.85
CA PHE A 29 -6.35 6.92 18.47
C PHE A 29 -4.97 6.73 17.87
N TRP A 30 -4.44 5.52 17.99
CA TRP A 30 -3.19 5.16 17.36
C TRP A 30 -3.19 3.66 17.04
N TRP A 31 -2.52 3.28 15.97
CA TRP A 31 -2.41 1.88 15.59
C TRP A 31 -1.13 1.61 14.82
N GLY A 32 -0.64 0.38 14.93
CA GLY A 32 0.37 -0.19 14.08
C GLY A 32 -0.25 -1.25 13.17
N ASN A 33 0.25 -1.35 11.95
CA ASN A 33 -0.09 -2.41 11.00
C ASN A 33 1.18 -3.17 10.64
N VAL A 34 1.07 -4.49 10.54
CA VAL A 34 2.10 -5.34 9.93
C VAL A 34 1.40 -6.24 8.92
N GLY A 35 1.96 -6.34 7.71
CA GLY A 35 1.34 -7.10 6.65
C GLY A 35 2.32 -7.62 5.61
N MET A 36 1.82 -8.57 4.84
CA MET A 36 2.51 -9.13 3.68
C MET A 36 1.55 -9.25 2.50
N GLY A 37 2.07 -9.26 1.29
CA GLY A 37 1.26 -9.38 0.09
C GLY A 37 2.10 -9.27 -1.16
N SER A 38 1.57 -8.58 -2.17
CA SER A 38 2.22 -8.45 -3.46
C SER A 38 2.29 -7.00 -3.92
N GLY A 39 3.35 -6.70 -4.66
CA GLY A 39 3.61 -5.38 -5.23
C GLY A 39 4.06 -5.49 -6.68
N TRP A 40 3.79 -4.44 -7.44
CA TRP A 40 4.17 -4.27 -8.82
C TRP A 40 5.03 -3.02 -8.96
N VAL A 41 6.15 -3.17 -9.66
CA VAL A 41 7.09 -2.08 -9.91
C VAL A 41 6.91 -1.62 -11.35
N ALA A 42 6.31 -0.45 -11.56
CA ALA A 42 6.01 0.09 -12.88
C ALA A 42 7.28 0.67 -13.53
N GLY A 43 7.54 0.28 -14.79
CA GLY A 43 8.60 0.89 -15.62
C GLY A 43 9.92 0.13 -15.70
N GLY A 44 9.95 -1.18 -15.43
CA GLY A 44 11.12 -2.03 -15.75
C GLY A 44 11.05 -2.53 -17.19
N PHE A 45 12.10 -2.30 -17.98
CA PHE A 45 12.31 -3.05 -19.23
C PHE A 45 12.78 -4.46 -18.86
N GLY A 46 11.83 -5.37 -18.63
CA GLY A 46 12.11 -6.76 -18.28
C GLY A 46 11.22 -7.21 -17.13
N SER A 47 10.14 -7.91 -17.51
CA SER A 47 9.16 -8.63 -16.71
C SER A 47 8.20 -7.83 -15.80
N ASN A 48 6.89 -8.06 -16.03
CA ASN A 48 5.74 -7.55 -15.26
C ASN A 48 5.58 -8.32 -13.93
N ASP A 49 6.68 -8.72 -13.30
CA ASP A 49 6.65 -9.74 -12.28
C ASP A 49 6.26 -9.11 -10.94
N GLY A 50 5.12 -9.56 -10.41
CA GLY A 50 4.72 -9.22 -9.05
C GLY A 50 5.76 -9.71 -8.05
N GLY A 51 6.14 -8.85 -7.12
CA GLY A 51 7.04 -9.17 -6.03
C GLY A 51 6.30 -9.58 -4.77
N LEU A 52 6.99 -10.29 -3.87
CA LEU A 52 6.58 -10.42 -2.48
C LEU A 52 6.80 -9.09 -1.78
N THR A 53 5.82 -8.64 -1.02
CA THR A 53 5.91 -7.38 -0.28
C THR A 53 5.68 -7.59 1.20
N PHE A 54 6.48 -6.91 2.01
CA PHE A 54 6.26 -6.75 3.45
C PHE A 54 6.13 -5.27 3.79
N GLY A 55 5.27 -4.95 4.75
CA GLY A 55 5.08 -3.58 5.18
C GLY A 55 4.74 -3.45 6.65
N VAL A 56 5.23 -2.38 7.24
CA VAL A 56 4.92 -1.95 8.61
C VAL A 56 4.51 -0.48 8.56
N ASN A 57 3.46 -0.13 9.31
CA ASN A 57 2.99 1.24 9.42
C ASN A 57 2.64 1.55 10.87
N PHE A 58 2.92 2.78 11.32
CA PHE A 58 2.41 3.32 12.57
C PHE A 58 1.64 4.62 12.29
N SER A 59 0.40 4.71 12.75
CA SER A 59 -0.51 5.82 12.51
C SER A 59 -1.02 6.41 13.81
N GLY A 60 -1.01 7.73 13.93
CA GLY A 60 -1.69 8.50 14.97
C GLY A 60 -2.84 9.31 14.39
N GLN A 61 -4.00 9.28 15.05
CA GLN A 61 -5.20 9.99 14.61
C GLN A 61 -5.65 11.05 15.62
N SER A 62 -5.95 12.24 15.10
CA SER A 62 -6.68 13.29 15.80
C SER A 62 -7.86 13.75 14.96
N LYS A 63 -9.08 13.59 15.50
CA LYS A 63 -10.34 13.78 14.75
C LYS A 63 -10.38 12.89 13.51
N ASN A 64 -10.44 13.47 12.32
CA ASN A 64 -10.44 12.74 11.05
C ASN A 64 -9.10 12.83 10.32
N ASN A 65 -8.05 13.32 10.99
CA ASN A 65 -6.72 13.47 10.41
C ASN A 65 -5.81 12.38 10.93
N ILE A 66 -4.97 11.85 10.05
CA ILE A 66 -3.95 10.87 10.40
C ILE A 66 -2.56 11.38 10.03
N LEU A 67 -1.60 11.05 10.88
CA LEU A 67 -0.17 11.16 10.62
C LEU A 67 0.41 9.76 10.72
N SER A 68 1.07 9.30 9.66
CA SER A 68 1.58 7.93 9.56
C SER A 68 3.06 7.92 9.25
N VAL A 69 3.77 6.97 9.84
CA VAL A 69 5.11 6.56 9.42
C VAL A 69 4.99 5.18 8.80
N ARG A 70 5.53 5.01 7.60
CA ARG A 70 5.47 3.77 6.81
C ARG A 70 6.86 3.25 6.51
N TYR A 71 6.99 1.93 6.50
CA TYR A 71 8.08 1.21 5.87
C TYR A 71 7.53 0.09 4.99
N VAL A 72 7.94 0.02 3.73
CA VAL A 72 7.55 -1.05 2.79
C VAL A 72 8.79 -1.57 2.08
N ILE A 73 8.85 -2.88 1.86
CA ILE A 73 9.84 -3.54 1.00
C ILE A 73 9.09 -4.40 -0.01
N VAL A 74 9.39 -4.22 -1.30
CA VAL A 74 8.96 -5.07 -2.41
C VAL A 74 10.20 -5.81 -2.92
N GLN A 75 10.15 -7.14 -2.94
CA GLN A 75 11.21 -8.00 -3.46
C GLN A 75 10.69 -8.81 -4.64
N GLU A 76 11.45 -8.85 -5.72
CA GLU A 76 11.16 -9.69 -6.87
C GLU A 76 11.10 -11.17 -6.46
N PHE A 77 10.12 -11.92 -6.98
CA PHE A 77 9.99 -13.35 -6.70
C PHE A 77 10.23 -14.16 -7.97
N GLN A 78 11.38 -14.84 -8.05
CA GLN A 78 11.74 -15.69 -9.19
C GLN A 78 11.94 -17.13 -8.70
N LEU A 79 11.19 -18.08 -9.25
CA LEU A 79 11.21 -19.48 -8.81
C LEU A 79 12.00 -20.42 -9.73
N LEU A 80 11.98 -20.21 -11.05
CA LEU A 80 12.46 -21.20 -12.01
C LEU A 80 13.63 -20.72 -12.90
N TRP A 81 13.85 -19.40 -13.00
CA TRP A 81 14.88 -18.79 -13.87
C TRP A 81 15.32 -17.47 -13.25
N PRO A 82 16.33 -17.46 -12.35
CA PRO A 82 16.68 -16.23 -11.65
C PRO A 82 17.46 -15.30 -12.58
N ASP A 83 16.94 -14.08 -12.73
CA ASP A 83 17.72 -12.96 -13.25
C ASP A 83 18.47 -12.34 -12.07
N LEU A 84 19.80 -12.36 -12.14
CA LEU A 84 20.67 -11.81 -11.11
C LEU A 84 21.19 -10.43 -11.53
N PRO A 85 21.22 -9.43 -10.64
CA PRO A 85 20.72 -9.45 -9.26
C PRO A 85 19.19 -9.37 -9.16
N GLU A 86 18.64 -9.91 -8.07
CA GLU A 86 17.24 -9.72 -7.70
C GLU A 86 16.91 -8.23 -7.53
N GLU A 87 15.84 -7.76 -8.18
CA GLU A 87 15.36 -6.41 -7.95
C GLU A 87 14.65 -6.30 -6.61
N ASN A 88 14.91 -5.20 -5.90
CA ASN A 88 14.16 -4.85 -4.72
C ASN A 88 14.01 -3.34 -4.63
N VAL A 89 12.91 -2.91 -4.01
CA VAL A 89 12.68 -1.52 -3.67
C VAL A 89 12.12 -1.44 -2.26
N TRP A 90 12.58 -0.46 -1.51
CA TRP A 90 12.09 -0.14 -0.18
C TRP A 90 11.79 1.35 -0.06
N ASP A 91 10.86 1.71 0.81
CA ASP A 91 10.65 3.09 1.21
C ASP A 91 10.40 3.26 2.70
N VAL A 92 10.84 4.43 3.20
CA VAL A 92 10.41 5.00 4.47
C VAL A 92 9.68 6.30 4.18
N GLY A 93 8.44 6.43 4.65
CA GLY A 93 7.59 7.59 4.37
C GLY A 93 6.98 8.22 5.61
N LEU A 94 6.84 9.55 5.60
CA LEU A 94 5.99 10.30 6.51
C LEU A 94 4.77 10.78 5.72
N LEU A 95 3.58 10.38 6.16
CA LEU A 95 2.33 10.59 5.43
C LEU A 95 1.32 11.34 6.29
N TYR A 96 0.53 12.19 5.65
CA TYR A 96 -0.61 12.87 6.26
C TYR A 96 -1.86 12.61 5.45
N GLY A 97 -3.00 12.46 6.14
CA GLY A 97 -4.22 12.07 5.45
C GLY A 97 -5.48 12.18 6.27
N LYS A 98 -6.51 11.49 5.79
CA LYS A 98 -7.84 11.44 6.41
C LYS A 98 -8.22 10.01 6.74
N SER A 99 -8.99 9.86 7.81
CA SER A 99 -9.63 8.60 8.17
C SER A 99 -11.12 8.77 8.46
N ALA A 100 -11.86 7.71 8.22
CA ALA A 100 -13.24 7.52 8.63
C ALA A 100 -13.32 6.23 9.47
N LYS A 101 -13.96 6.33 10.63
CA LYS A 101 -14.16 5.18 11.53
C LYS A 101 -15.64 4.94 11.75
N ALA A 102 -16.01 3.67 11.74
CA ALA A 102 -17.30 3.15 12.19
C ALA A 102 -17.08 2.24 13.41
N SER A 103 -18.15 1.72 14.00
CA SER A 103 -18.07 0.85 15.19
C SER A 103 -17.15 -0.36 15.03
N TYR A 104 -17.05 -0.89 13.80
CA TYR A 104 -16.26 -2.08 13.46
C TYR A 104 -15.35 -1.89 12.25
N GLY A 105 -15.18 -0.65 11.76
CA GLY A 105 -14.48 -0.42 10.51
C GLY A 105 -13.59 0.82 10.56
N LEU A 106 -12.48 0.75 9.85
CA LEU A 106 -11.59 1.89 9.59
C LEU A 106 -11.28 1.95 8.11
N ALA A 107 -11.45 3.13 7.52
CA ALA A 107 -10.97 3.47 6.20
C ALA A 107 -10.05 4.68 6.29
N SER A 108 -8.93 4.69 5.59
CA SER A 108 -8.08 5.87 5.49
C SER A 108 -7.35 5.99 4.16
N ILE A 109 -6.95 7.21 3.86
CA ILE A 109 -6.08 7.56 2.73
C ILE A 109 -5.09 8.60 3.19
N ALA A 110 -3.81 8.42 2.88
CA ALA A 110 -2.76 9.39 3.18
C ALA A 110 -1.73 9.43 2.06
N ALA A 111 -1.06 10.58 1.94
CA ALA A 111 0.07 10.77 1.05
C ALA A 111 1.13 11.61 1.76
N GLY A 112 2.35 11.60 1.27
CA GLY A 112 3.39 12.41 1.88
C GLY A 112 4.70 12.41 1.12
N ILE A 113 5.78 12.43 1.88
CA ILE A 113 7.16 12.43 1.37
C ILE A 113 7.90 11.23 1.95
N GLY A 114 8.76 10.62 1.16
CA GLY A 114 9.53 9.47 1.58
C GLY A 114 10.85 9.36 0.86
N VAL A 115 11.76 8.62 1.48
CA VAL A 115 13.01 8.18 0.87
C VAL A 115 12.78 6.79 0.31
N VAL A 116 13.20 6.58 -0.92
CA VAL A 116 13.06 5.33 -1.66
C VAL A 116 14.44 4.86 -2.06
N GLY A 117 14.75 3.58 -1.85
CA GLY A 117 15.99 2.99 -2.30
C GLY A 117 15.82 1.56 -2.76
N GLY A 118 16.86 0.99 -3.34
CA GLY A 118 16.78 -0.38 -3.82
C GLY A 118 17.91 -0.79 -4.74
N VAL A 119 17.70 -1.94 -5.37
CA VAL A 119 18.56 -2.52 -6.39
C VAL A 119 17.73 -2.72 -7.64
N ARG A 120 18.26 -2.28 -8.79
CA ARG A 120 17.69 -2.52 -10.11
C ARG A 120 18.72 -3.17 -11.04
N ARG A 121 18.22 -3.86 -12.06
CA ARG A 121 19.05 -4.43 -13.12
C ARG A 121 19.40 -3.35 -14.16
N GLY A 122 20.69 -3.26 -14.50
CA GLY A 122 21.22 -2.46 -15.60
C GLY A 122 21.37 -3.28 -16.87
N ASP A 123 22.48 -3.11 -17.59
CA ASP A 123 22.72 -3.83 -18.83
C ASP A 123 22.97 -5.34 -18.60
N LYS A 124 22.54 -6.18 -19.56
CA LYS A 124 22.82 -7.62 -19.54
C LYS A 124 24.33 -7.85 -19.74
N ILE A 125 24.97 -8.46 -18.75
CA ILE A 125 26.40 -8.78 -18.75
C ILE A 125 26.66 -10.15 -19.36
N GLY A 126 25.73 -11.09 -19.19
CA GLY A 126 25.86 -12.44 -19.76
C GLY A 126 24.71 -13.37 -19.36
N SER A 127 24.80 -14.62 -19.77
CA SER A 127 23.94 -15.69 -19.24
C SER A 127 24.71 -17.00 -19.11
N SER A 128 24.29 -17.83 -18.16
CA SER A 128 24.82 -19.19 -18.02
C SER A 128 24.14 -20.12 -19.03
N GLY A 129 24.90 -20.98 -19.71
CA GLY A 129 24.31 -21.99 -20.60
C GLY A 129 23.80 -23.19 -19.80
N GLY A 130 22.64 -23.75 -20.16
CA GLY A 130 22.12 -24.99 -19.56
C GLY A 130 20.59 -25.05 -19.48
N PHE A 131 20.08 -26.07 -18.77
CA PHE A 131 18.63 -26.23 -18.51
C PHE A 131 18.13 -25.31 -17.40
N PHE A 132 19.01 -24.58 -16.70
CA PHE A 132 18.70 -23.51 -15.74
C PHE A 132 19.55 -22.29 -16.12
N GLU A 133 19.18 -21.61 -17.19
CA GLU A 133 19.87 -20.41 -17.65
C GLU A 133 19.60 -19.27 -16.65
N GLU A 134 20.68 -18.79 -16.03
CA GLU A 134 20.69 -17.59 -15.20
C GLU A 134 21.15 -16.43 -16.08
N THR A 135 20.42 -15.32 -16.07
CA THR A 135 20.88 -14.10 -16.76
C THR A 135 21.52 -13.17 -15.75
N TYR A 136 22.73 -12.71 -16.06
CA TYR A 136 23.47 -11.75 -15.26
C TYR A 136 23.29 -10.35 -15.82
N TYR A 137 22.90 -9.43 -14.97
CA TYR A 137 22.74 -8.00 -15.24
C TYR A 137 23.66 -7.19 -14.34
N GLU A 138 23.94 -5.97 -14.75
CA GLU A 138 24.62 -4.99 -13.90
C GLU A 138 23.76 -4.66 -12.67
N LYS A 139 24.41 -4.59 -11.50
CA LYS A 139 23.77 -4.21 -10.25
C LYS A 139 23.82 -2.70 -10.06
N LEU A 140 22.69 -2.04 -10.26
CA LEU A 140 22.56 -0.61 -10.01
C LEU A 140 21.83 -0.37 -8.69
N THR A 141 22.48 0.31 -7.75
CA THR A 141 21.83 0.77 -6.52
C THR A 141 21.29 2.19 -6.73
N PHE A 142 20.14 2.49 -6.15
CA PHE A 142 19.55 3.82 -6.24
C PHE A 142 19.02 4.29 -4.89
N LEU A 143 18.98 5.61 -4.73
CA LEU A 143 18.39 6.31 -3.61
C LEU A 143 17.76 7.59 -4.15
N THR A 144 16.46 7.76 -3.92
CA THR A 144 15.68 8.88 -4.43
C THR A 144 14.63 9.32 -3.42
N VAL A 145 13.94 10.41 -3.74
CA VAL A 145 12.76 10.86 -3.01
C VAL A 145 11.51 10.48 -3.78
N GLY A 146 10.44 10.18 -3.04
CA GLY A 146 9.17 9.79 -3.62
C GLY A 146 7.99 10.39 -2.88
N VAL A 147 6.84 10.26 -3.53
CA VAL A 147 5.53 10.61 -2.98
C VAL A 147 4.83 9.29 -2.61
N PRO A 148 5.03 8.79 -1.38
CA PRO A 148 4.31 7.63 -0.88
C PRO A 148 2.82 7.95 -0.74
N ILE A 149 1.97 7.04 -1.20
CA ILE A 149 0.51 7.06 -1.04
C ILE A 149 0.10 5.76 -0.35
N GLU A 150 -0.82 5.83 0.62
CA GLU A 150 -1.38 4.65 1.27
C GLU A 150 -2.90 4.73 1.38
N THR A 151 -3.54 3.58 1.33
CA THR A 151 -4.96 3.38 1.64
C THR A 151 -5.12 2.23 2.63
N GLN A 152 -6.01 2.37 3.60
CA GLN A 152 -6.26 1.36 4.61
C GLN A 152 -7.74 1.03 4.63
N LEU A 153 -8.09 -0.26 4.66
CA LEU A 153 -9.45 -0.75 4.91
C LEU A 153 -9.37 -1.91 5.90
N PHE A 154 -9.79 -1.65 7.14
CA PHE A 154 -9.71 -2.62 8.24
C PHE A 154 -11.06 -2.90 8.85
N TRP A 155 -11.31 -4.17 9.12
CA TRP A 155 -12.36 -4.63 10.01
C TRP A 155 -11.78 -4.76 11.42
N THR A 156 -12.34 -4.03 12.37
CA THR A 156 -11.84 -3.91 13.75
C THR A 156 -12.88 -4.45 14.75
N PRO A 157 -13.11 -5.77 14.80
CA PRO A 157 -14.11 -6.37 15.69
C PRO A 157 -13.78 -6.17 17.18
N PHE A 158 -12.51 -5.97 17.51
CA PHE A 158 -12.03 -5.67 18.87
C PHE A 158 -11.56 -4.22 19.01
N SER A 159 -11.43 -3.73 20.25
CA SER A 159 -10.92 -2.37 20.52
C SER A 159 -9.40 -2.25 20.31
N PHE A 160 -8.70 -3.37 20.18
CA PHE A 160 -7.24 -3.42 20.13
C PHE A 160 -6.65 -4.14 18.91
N VAL A 161 -7.48 -4.89 18.16
CA VAL A 161 -7.06 -5.67 16.98
C VAL A 161 -8.04 -5.48 15.82
N GLY A 162 -7.49 -5.42 14.61
CA GLY A 162 -8.22 -5.51 13.36
C GLY A 162 -7.45 -6.30 12.30
N ILE A 163 -8.16 -6.69 11.25
CA ILE A 163 -7.58 -7.32 10.06
C ILE A 163 -8.09 -6.59 8.83
N GLY A 164 -7.27 -6.51 7.78
CA GLY A 164 -7.64 -5.68 6.65
C GLY A 164 -6.68 -5.72 5.48
N ILE A 165 -6.97 -4.84 4.54
CA ILE A 165 -6.19 -4.62 3.34
C ILE A 165 -5.50 -3.26 3.48
N TYR A 166 -4.21 -3.25 3.16
CA TYR A 166 -3.38 -2.07 3.13
C TYR A 166 -2.85 -1.89 1.71
N GLY A 167 -3.34 -0.88 1.01
CA GLY A 167 -2.86 -0.50 -0.32
C GLY A 167 -1.74 0.52 -0.22
N PHE A 168 -0.73 0.39 -1.07
CA PHE A 168 0.38 1.34 -1.12
C PHE A 168 0.77 1.65 -2.55
N ALA A 169 1.30 2.85 -2.74
CA ALA A 169 2.02 3.26 -3.93
C ALA A 169 3.15 4.22 -3.55
N ASN A 170 4.10 4.38 -4.47
CA ASN A 170 5.14 5.38 -4.37
C ASN A 170 5.48 5.90 -5.76
N LEU A 171 5.25 7.19 -5.98
CA LEU A 171 5.63 7.89 -7.19
C LEU A 171 7.01 8.48 -6.99
N ASN A 172 8.00 8.02 -7.74
CA ASN A 172 9.37 8.51 -7.66
C ASN A 172 10.01 8.57 -9.05
N MET A 173 11.13 9.29 -9.17
CA MET A 173 11.80 9.56 -10.45
C MET A 173 12.59 8.37 -11.01
N GLU A 174 12.88 7.36 -10.18
CA GLU A 174 13.66 6.18 -10.59
C GLU A 174 12.72 5.09 -11.13
N LYS A 175 11.83 4.57 -10.27
CA LYS A 175 10.90 3.50 -10.61
C LYS A 175 9.70 3.53 -9.67
N SER A 176 8.55 3.97 -10.18
CA SER A 176 7.32 4.03 -9.38
C SER A 176 6.75 2.63 -9.15
N TYR A 177 6.10 2.39 -8.01
CA TYR A 177 5.54 1.07 -7.68
C TYR A 177 4.26 1.19 -6.87
N CYS A 178 3.48 0.10 -6.83
CA CYS A 178 2.26 -0.02 -6.05
C CYS A 178 2.01 -1.47 -5.61
N GLY A 179 1.06 -1.68 -4.71
CA GLY A 179 0.71 -3.03 -4.27
C GLY A 179 -0.32 -3.06 -3.17
N GLY A 180 -0.53 -4.25 -2.63
CA GLY A 180 -1.47 -4.51 -1.56
C GLY A 180 -0.95 -5.53 -0.56
N LEU A 181 -1.25 -5.31 0.71
CA LEU A 181 -0.90 -6.20 1.82
C LEU A 181 -2.17 -6.66 2.51
N PHE A 182 -2.21 -7.95 2.87
CA PHE A 182 -3.08 -8.39 3.96
C PHE A 182 -2.37 -8.08 5.28
N SER A 183 -3.06 -7.37 6.16
CA SER A 183 -2.43 -6.78 7.34
C SER A 183 -3.22 -7.06 8.61
N ILE A 184 -2.49 -7.21 9.71
CA ILE A 184 -3.06 -7.21 11.06
C ILE A 184 -2.76 -5.84 11.67
N GLN A 185 -3.79 -5.25 12.27
CA GLN A 185 -3.76 -3.95 12.93
C GLN A 185 -3.82 -4.15 14.44
N PHE A 186 -3.00 -3.41 15.18
CA PHE A 186 -2.95 -3.42 16.64
C PHE A 186 -2.89 -2.01 17.20
N GLY A 187 -3.48 -1.75 18.37
CA GLY A 187 -3.31 -0.47 19.07
C GLY A 187 -4.56 0.00 19.81
N LYS A 188 -4.75 1.31 19.91
CA LYS A 188 -5.97 1.92 20.48
C LYS A 188 -6.95 2.26 19.36
N LEU A 189 -7.85 1.32 19.04
CA LEU A 189 -8.79 1.45 17.92
C LEU A 189 -10.14 2.06 18.34
N ARG A 190 -10.52 1.98 19.62
CA ARG A 190 -11.78 2.51 20.17
C ARG A 190 -11.58 3.19 21.53
#